data_AF-A0A812R202-F1
#
_entry.id   AF-A0A812R202-F1
#
_cell.length_a   1.000
_cell.length_b   1.000
_cell.length_c   1.000
_cell.angle_alpha   90.00
_cell.angle_beta   90.00
_cell.angle_gamma   90.00
#
_symmetry.space_group_name_H-M   'P 1'
#
loop_
_entity.id
_entity.type
_entity.pdbx_description
1 polymer ?
#
loop_
_entity_poly.entity_id
_entity_poly.type
_entity_poly.pdbx_seq_one_letter_code
_entity_poly.pdbx_strand_id
1 'polypeptide(L)'
;MDLSVAMLPVSGRRWSRRMKLAILTVCGMTMVRSFVLGAYLGTHCGRSSRSSQPARLAVTRLQATADSDQKFSKQKFLRRPEFDPLSLQEFRREALLQYSNTNQSEPLRILIFLFLTICGLFSPTFFPSNAGPPFFVAAAAVTLVSGFLFLRERGKRTAQLVRLEREYSIGDLSVELSDAVSGRSQRKELQALRDQYRLVALFGGFEQLAEALRAALPYRRRFEQSRVLILAVSETLEDSDKVAFAAFGSETLLRQAAPWLAKAKQLRRWRSYFEALSEGKNTSGDCLWVGLNFRGRVFGSDFGCPIWDEVLAAMPPIKRLSSLEQKYALADAAGALEAQEEFYRALCEGDAEAMEALFGDHLDDAELTAAIQVDGETGSTNLSPWTVVLAPENRPELKTASADCVSLSTTKSITTCIEFPVLGPTLLATQTWTRSSASAPWRLQSHRSIPYAMQIEARVALRCDHRGCIAFGKQLDAMR
;
A
#
# COMPACT_ATOMS: atom_id res chain seq x y z
N MET A 1 -18.84 -1.09 43.91
CA MET A 1 -19.99 -1.82 43.34
C MET A 1 -21.11 -0.81 43.23
N ASP A 2 -21.38 -0.34 42.02
CA ASP A 2 -22.65 0.20 41.55
C ASP A 2 -22.42 0.78 40.15
N LEU A 3 -22.93 0.08 39.14
CA LEU A 3 -22.83 0.42 37.72
C LEU A 3 -24.21 0.87 37.26
N SER A 4 -24.36 2.19 37.10
CA SER A 4 -25.49 2.82 36.42
C SER A 4 -25.04 3.19 35.00
N VAL A 5 -25.43 2.40 34.00
CA VAL A 5 -25.21 2.70 32.58
C VAL A 5 -26.46 3.35 32.02
N ALA A 6 -26.36 4.64 31.68
CA ALA A 6 -27.36 5.36 30.92
C ALA A 6 -27.21 5.06 29.41
N MET A 7 -28.29 4.57 28.79
CA MET A 7 -28.44 4.49 27.34
C MET A 7 -29.26 5.68 26.82
N LEU A 8 -28.78 6.35 25.77
CA LEU A 8 -29.55 7.23 24.86
C LEU A 8 -28.99 7.12 23.42
N PRO A 9 -29.76 7.51 22.38
CA PRO A 9 -30.18 6.57 21.34
C PRO A 9 -29.54 6.78 19.96
N VAL A 10 -29.49 5.70 19.18
CA VAL A 10 -29.19 5.71 17.74
C VAL A 10 -30.50 5.86 16.95
N SER A 11 -30.73 7.04 16.40
CA SER A 11 -31.83 7.32 15.47
C SER A 11 -31.45 6.98 14.03
N GLY A 12 -31.65 5.70 13.66
CA GLY A 12 -31.63 5.26 12.26
C GLY A 12 -32.96 4.60 11.94
N ARG A 13 -33.72 5.15 10.98
CA ARG A 13 -35.02 4.60 10.54
C ARG A 13 -34.85 3.15 10.09
N ARG A 14 -35.17 2.20 10.97
CA ARG A 14 -35.27 0.77 10.66
C ARG A 14 -36.54 0.54 9.84
N TRP A 15 -36.36 0.31 8.55
CA TRP A 15 -37.39 -0.32 7.73
C TRP A 15 -37.66 -1.71 8.28
N SER A 16 -38.91 -1.99 8.65
CA SER A 16 -39.29 -3.26 9.26
C SER A 16 -38.97 -4.43 8.31
N ARG A 17 -38.56 -5.58 8.86
CA ARG A 17 -38.31 -6.81 8.08
C ARG A 17 -39.52 -7.19 7.20
N ARG A 18 -40.74 -6.84 7.62
CA ARG A 18 -41.98 -7.04 6.85
C ARG A 18 -42.06 -6.17 5.61
N MET A 19 -41.57 -4.93 5.67
CA MET A 19 -41.56 -4.00 4.53
C MET A 19 -40.51 -4.39 3.49
N LYS A 20 -39.35 -4.91 3.93
CA LYS A 20 -38.33 -5.48 3.03
C LYS A 20 -38.82 -6.75 2.32
N LEU A 21 -39.57 -7.61 3.04
CA LEU A 21 -40.20 -8.80 2.44
C LEU A 21 -41.27 -8.40 1.41
N ALA A 22 -42.13 -7.43 1.74
CA ALA A 22 -43.22 -7.01 0.85
C ALA A 22 -42.73 -6.42 -0.48
N ILE A 23 -41.64 -5.66 -0.48
CA ILE A 23 -41.05 -5.09 -1.70
C ILE A 23 -40.41 -6.19 -2.58
N LEU A 24 -39.78 -7.20 -1.97
CA LEU A 24 -39.21 -8.36 -2.68
C LEU A 24 -40.30 -9.23 -3.31
N THR A 25 -41.42 -9.46 -2.63
CA THR A 25 -42.54 -10.26 -3.18
C THR A 25 -43.24 -9.53 -4.32
N VAL A 26 -43.43 -8.22 -4.22
CA VAL A 26 -44.10 -7.41 -5.26
C VAL A 26 -43.22 -7.24 -6.51
N CYS A 27 -41.90 -7.08 -6.36
CA CYS A 27 -40.97 -7.00 -7.51
C CYS A 27 -40.73 -8.36 -8.18
N GLY A 28 -40.71 -9.45 -7.41
CA GLY A 28 -40.58 -10.81 -7.94
C GLY A 28 -41.80 -11.23 -8.78
N MET A 29 -43.00 -10.88 -8.35
CA MET A 29 -44.23 -11.21 -9.07
C MET A 29 -44.43 -10.40 -10.36
N THR A 30 -43.95 -9.16 -10.45
CA THR A 30 -44.03 -8.36 -11.70
C THR A 30 -43.05 -8.83 -12.77
N MET A 31 -41.82 -9.26 -12.40
CA MET A 31 -40.87 -9.80 -13.39
C MET A 31 -41.34 -11.13 -14.00
N VAL A 32 -41.93 -12.02 -13.20
CA VAL A 32 -42.42 -13.32 -13.69
C VAL A 32 -43.65 -13.15 -14.59
N ARG A 33 -44.55 -12.21 -14.29
CA ARG A 33 -45.71 -11.91 -15.16
C ARG A 33 -45.32 -11.35 -16.52
N SER A 34 -44.33 -10.45 -16.58
CA SER A 34 -43.86 -9.87 -17.85
C SER A 34 -43.15 -10.89 -18.74
N PHE A 35 -42.48 -11.88 -18.15
CA PHE A 35 -41.79 -12.94 -18.89
C PHE A 35 -42.77 -14.00 -19.45
N VAL A 36 -43.84 -14.32 -18.71
CA VAL A 36 -44.86 -15.29 -19.14
C VAL A 36 -45.81 -14.69 -20.19
N LEU A 37 -46.14 -13.39 -20.12
CA LEU A 37 -46.95 -12.74 -21.17
C LEU A 37 -46.19 -12.58 -22.50
N GLY A 38 -44.86 -12.40 -22.47
CA GLY A 38 -44.03 -12.33 -23.68
C GLY A 38 -43.97 -13.64 -24.47
N ALA A 39 -44.15 -14.78 -23.79
CA ALA A 39 -44.08 -16.12 -24.41
C ALA A 39 -45.42 -16.59 -25.03
N TYR A 40 -46.55 -15.96 -24.69
CA TYR A 40 -47.89 -16.45 -25.08
C TYR A 40 -48.49 -15.80 -26.34
N LEU A 41 -47.88 -14.76 -26.91
CA LEU A 41 -48.41 -14.03 -28.09
C LEU A 41 -47.64 -14.28 -29.40
N GLY A 42 -46.92 -15.40 -29.51
CA GLY A 42 -45.99 -15.66 -30.60
C GLY A 42 -46.33 -16.82 -31.53
N THR A 43 -47.58 -17.03 -31.95
CA THR A 43 -47.88 -17.98 -33.06
C THR A 43 -49.11 -17.57 -33.88
N HIS A 44 -48.91 -16.87 -35.01
CA HIS A 44 -49.68 -17.08 -36.26
C HIS A 44 -49.02 -16.37 -37.47
N CYS A 45 -49.03 -17.08 -38.60
CA CYS A 45 -48.39 -16.85 -39.90
C CYS A 45 -48.47 -15.44 -40.53
N GLY A 46 -47.43 -15.08 -41.31
CA GLY A 46 -47.49 -14.02 -42.31
C GLY A 46 -46.19 -13.82 -43.10
N ARG A 47 -46.11 -14.48 -44.26
CA ARG A 47 -45.02 -14.47 -45.25
C ARG A 47 -44.89 -13.09 -45.92
N SER A 48 -43.77 -12.37 -45.75
CA SER A 48 -43.26 -11.45 -46.78
C SER A 48 -41.75 -11.16 -46.59
N SER A 49 -41.03 -11.24 -47.69
CA SER A 49 -39.60 -10.97 -47.83
C SER A 49 -39.30 -9.47 -47.72
N ARG A 50 -38.43 -9.07 -46.79
CA ARG A 50 -37.60 -7.87 -46.92
C ARG A 50 -36.40 -7.96 -45.98
N SER A 51 -35.22 -7.72 -46.54
CA SER A 51 -33.95 -7.63 -45.84
C SER A 51 -34.00 -6.56 -44.75
N SER A 52 -33.70 -6.93 -43.51
CA SER A 52 -33.37 -5.97 -42.45
C SER A 52 -32.23 -6.51 -41.59
N GLN A 53 -31.31 -5.59 -41.30
CA GLN A 53 -30.05 -5.76 -40.60
C GLN A 53 -30.22 -6.33 -39.19
N PRO A 54 -29.19 -6.97 -38.62
CA PRO A 54 -29.24 -7.44 -37.24
C PRO A 54 -29.36 -6.25 -36.27
N ALA A 55 -30.40 -6.31 -35.43
CA ALA A 55 -30.63 -5.40 -34.33
C ALA A 55 -29.41 -5.39 -33.39
N ARG A 56 -28.64 -4.31 -33.45
CA ARG A 56 -27.66 -3.98 -32.41
C ARG A 56 -28.43 -3.76 -31.10
N LEU A 57 -28.12 -4.59 -30.11
CA LEU A 57 -28.44 -4.37 -28.71
C LEU A 57 -28.17 -2.91 -28.35
N ALA A 58 -29.17 -2.28 -27.75
CA ALA A 58 -29.14 -0.90 -27.32
C ALA A 58 -27.94 -0.68 -26.39
N VAL A 59 -26.89 -0.07 -26.94
CA VAL A 59 -25.87 0.63 -26.18
C VAL A 59 -26.63 1.65 -25.34
N THR A 60 -26.57 1.50 -24.02
CA THR A 60 -27.06 2.47 -23.05
C THR A 60 -26.38 3.81 -23.36
N ARG A 61 -27.05 4.63 -24.17
CA ARG A 61 -26.68 6.02 -24.41
C ARG A 61 -26.67 6.67 -23.04
N LEU A 62 -25.50 7.12 -22.62
CA LEU A 62 -25.31 8.03 -21.49
C LEU A 62 -26.39 9.11 -21.60
N GLN A 63 -27.41 9.05 -20.73
CA GLN A 63 -28.23 10.20 -20.42
C GLN A 63 -27.32 11.18 -19.68
N ALA A 64 -26.58 11.98 -20.45
CA ALA A 64 -26.19 13.30 -20.03
C ALA A 64 -27.50 14.05 -19.81
N THR A 65 -28.00 14.03 -18.58
CA THR A 65 -29.03 14.97 -18.15
C THR A 65 -28.52 16.36 -18.48
N ALA A 66 -29.30 17.07 -19.30
CA ALA A 66 -29.05 18.41 -19.76
C ALA A 66 -28.97 19.39 -18.57
N ASP A 67 -27.77 19.53 -18.01
CA ASP A 67 -27.30 20.72 -17.31
C ASP A 67 -26.34 21.39 -18.30
N SER A 68 -26.90 22.12 -19.27
CA SER A 68 -26.20 22.59 -20.47
C SER A 68 -25.18 23.72 -20.24
N ASP A 69 -24.94 24.15 -19.00
CA ASP A 69 -23.99 25.22 -18.68
C ASP A 69 -22.83 24.82 -17.74
N GLN A 70 -22.80 23.60 -17.20
CA GLN A 70 -21.65 23.12 -16.43
C GLN A 70 -20.74 22.26 -17.31
N LYS A 71 -19.51 22.72 -17.54
CA LYS A 71 -18.41 21.92 -18.13
C LYS A 71 -18.42 20.52 -17.51
N PHE A 72 -18.74 19.51 -18.31
CA PHE A 72 -18.75 18.11 -17.86
C PHE A 72 -17.38 17.74 -17.30
N SER A 73 -17.30 17.56 -15.98
CA SER A 73 -16.09 17.06 -15.34
C SER A 73 -16.17 15.54 -15.25
N LYS A 74 -15.41 14.86 -16.12
CA LYS A 74 -15.25 13.40 -16.12
C LYS A 74 -14.91 12.87 -14.72
N GLN A 75 -14.02 13.56 -14.00
CA GLN A 75 -13.62 13.18 -12.64
C GLN A 75 -14.80 13.25 -11.67
N LYS A 76 -15.56 14.35 -11.68
CA LYS A 76 -16.76 14.50 -10.84
C LYS A 76 -17.80 13.43 -11.14
N PHE A 77 -17.94 13.02 -12.40
CA PHE A 77 -18.85 11.95 -12.80
C PHE A 77 -18.40 10.58 -12.28
N LEU A 78 -17.11 10.27 -12.36
CA LEU A 78 -16.52 8.99 -11.92
C LEU A 78 -16.53 8.81 -10.39
N ARG A 79 -16.48 9.90 -9.62
CA ARG A 79 -16.54 9.88 -8.15
C ARG A 79 -17.96 9.66 -7.58
N ARG A 80 -19.02 9.72 -8.41
CA ARG A 80 -20.38 9.55 -7.92
C ARG A 80 -20.59 8.10 -7.44
N PRO A 81 -21.21 7.89 -6.26
CA PRO A 81 -21.65 6.57 -5.87
C PRO A 81 -22.75 6.09 -6.82
N GLU A 82 -22.73 4.81 -7.13
CA GLU A 82 -23.74 4.10 -7.91
C GLU A 82 -24.10 2.81 -7.18
N PHE A 83 -25.41 2.57 -7.07
CA PHE A 83 -25.91 1.37 -6.43
C PHE A 83 -25.62 0.15 -7.30
N ASP A 84 -24.96 -0.83 -6.71
CA ASP A 84 -24.64 -2.07 -7.38
C ASP A 84 -25.59 -3.20 -6.92
N PRO A 85 -26.40 -3.78 -7.83
CA PRO A 85 -27.43 -4.74 -7.46
C PRO A 85 -26.88 -6.08 -6.97
N LEU A 86 -25.64 -6.45 -7.35
CA LEU A 86 -25.05 -7.72 -6.97
C LEU A 86 -24.49 -7.71 -5.54
N SER A 87 -23.90 -6.58 -5.13
CA SER A 87 -23.42 -6.39 -3.75
C SER A 87 -24.52 -5.90 -2.80
N LEU A 88 -25.55 -5.23 -3.34
CA LEU A 88 -26.56 -4.46 -2.59
C LEU A 88 -25.94 -3.30 -1.79
N GLN A 89 -24.89 -2.70 -2.33
CA GLN A 89 -24.17 -1.57 -1.74
C GLN A 89 -23.91 -0.49 -2.79
N GLU A 90 -23.58 0.71 -2.35
CA GLU A 90 -23.15 1.79 -3.22
C GLU A 90 -21.62 1.80 -3.32
N PHE A 91 -21.11 1.88 -4.55
CA PHE A 91 -19.68 2.02 -4.83
C PHE A 91 -19.46 3.16 -5.79
N ARG A 92 -18.26 3.75 -5.80
CA ARG A 92 -17.92 4.73 -6.85
C ARG A 92 -17.99 4.09 -8.22
N ARG A 93 -18.42 4.88 -9.20
CA ARG A 93 -18.43 4.48 -10.61
C ARG A 93 -17.06 4.05 -11.12
N GLU A 94 -15.99 4.72 -10.70
CA GLU A 94 -14.63 4.30 -11.07
C GLU A 94 -14.27 2.90 -10.56
N ALA A 95 -14.66 2.54 -9.33
CA ALA A 95 -14.43 1.20 -8.78
C ALA A 95 -15.20 0.15 -9.57
N LEU A 96 -16.47 0.42 -9.91
CA LEU A 96 -17.31 -0.48 -10.71
C LEU A 96 -16.77 -0.64 -12.15
N LEU A 97 -16.32 0.44 -12.78
CA LEU A 97 -15.74 0.40 -14.12
C LEU A 97 -14.41 -0.35 -14.15
N GLN A 98 -13.54 -0.10 -13.17
CA GLN A 98 -12.28 -0.81 -13.06
C GLN A 98 -12.52 -2.31 -12.84
N TYR A 99 -13.42 -2.65 -11.94
CA TYR A 99 -13.79 -4.03 -11.63
C TYR A 99 -14.40 -4.75 -12.84
N SER A 100 -15.33 -4.12 -13.56
CA SER A 100 -15.98 -4.72 -14.73
C SER A 100 -15.00 -4.95 -15.89
N ASN A 101 -14.00 -4.08 -16.04
CA ASN A 101 -12.94 -4.27 -17.03
C ASN A 101 -12.02 -5.46 -16.69
N THR A 102 -11.75 -5.71 -15.41
CA THR A 102 -10.86 -6.82 -14.99
C THR A 102 -11.58 -8.16 -14.85
N ASN A 103 -12.86 -8.16 -14.47
CA ASN A 103 -13.62 -9.37 -14.09
C ASN A 103 -14.91 -9.53 -14.91
N GLN A 104 -14.80 -9.57 -16.24
CA GLN A 104 -15.97 -9.58 -17.14
C GLN A 104 -16.92 -10.77 -16.93
N SER A 105 -16.41 -11.95 -16.56
CA SER A 105 -17.21 -13.17 -16.39
C SER A 105 -17.81 -13.33 -14.99
N GLU A 106 -17.33 -12.60 -13.98
CA GLU A 106 -17.76 -12.81 -12.59
C GLU A 106 -19.22 -12.43 -12.33
N PRO A 107 -19.75 -11.28 -12.82
CA PRO A 107 -21.16 -10.94 -12.70
C PRO A 107 -22.10 -12.01 -13.27
N LEU A 108 -21.73 -12.60 -14.41
CA LEU A 108 -22.52 -13.66 -15.05
C LEU A 108 -22.57 -14.92 -14.18
N ARG A 109 -21.43 -15.34 -13.61
CA ARG A 109 -21.40 -16.50 -12.69
C ARG A 109 -22.30 -16.29 -11.48
N ILE A 110 -22.24 -15.11 -10.86
CA ILE A 110 -23.10 -14.77 -9.71
C ILE A 110 -24.58 -14.85 -10.10
N LEU A 111 -24.96 -14.30 -11.26
CA LEU A 111 -26.34 -14.37 -11.76
C LEU A 111 -26.79 -15.79 -12.08
N ILE A 112 -25.94 -16.63 -12.67
CA ILE A 112 -26.23 -18.04 -12.94
C ILE A 112 -26.47 -18.81 -11.63
N PHE A 113 -25.59 -18.64 -10.63
CA PHE A 113 -25.78 -19.30 -9.34
C PHE A 113 -27.03 -18.82 -8.61
N LEU A 114 -27.34 -17.53 -8.68
CA LEU A 114 -28.59 -16.98 -8.14
C LEU A 114 -29.81 -17.58 -8.86
N PHE A 115 -29.78 -17.63 -10.18
CA PHE A 115 -30.85 -18.18 -11.00
C PHE A 115 -31.09 -19.67 -10.70
N LEU A 116 -30.04 -20.49 -10.67
CA LEU A 116 -30.13 -21.90 -10.32
C LEU A 116 -30.69 -22.12 -8.90
N THR A 117 -30.31 -21.25 -7.96
CA THR A 117 -30.84 -21.30 -6.59
C THR A 117 -32.34 -20.98 -6.56
N ILE A 118 -32.77 -19.94 -7.28
CA ILE A 118 -34.18 -19.57 -7.39
C ILE A 118 -34.97 -20.70 -8.08
N CYS A 119 -34.51 -21.20 -9.23
CA CYS A 119 -35.15 -22.30 -9.94
C CYS A 119 -35.27 -23.56 -9.07
N GLY A 120 -34.22 -23.89 -8.31
CA GLY A 120 -34.23 -25.02 -7.40
C GLY A 120 -35.24 -24.85 -6.25
N LEU A 121 -35.32 -23.66 -5.64
CA LEU A 121 -36.32 -23.32 -4.61
C LEU A 121 -37.76 -23.42 -5.12
N PHE A 122 -38.00 -23.01 -6.37
CA PHE A 122 -39.33 -23.07 -6.99
C PHE A 122 -39.62 -24.39 -7.71
N SER A 123 -38.67 -25.33 -7.79
CA SER A 123 -38.88 -26.60 -8.49
C SER A 123 -40.13 -27.36 -8.03
N PRO A 124 -40.53 -27.41 -6.74
CA PRO A 124 -41.75 -28.14 -6.35
C PRO A 124 -43.04 -27.51 -6.89
N THR A 125 -43.01 -26.25 -7.32
CA THR A 125 -44.19 -25.56 -7.88
C THR A 125 -44.35 -25.75 -9.38
N PHE A 126 -43.28 -26.07 -10.10
CA PHE A 126 -43.28 -26.19 -11.56
C PHE A 126 -43.37 -27.64 -12.07
N PHE A 127 -43.06 -28.62 -11.22
CA PHE A 127 -43.06 -30.03 -11.62
C PHE A 127 -44.28 -30.77 -11.06
N PRO A 128 -44.85 -31.73 -11.83
CA PRO A 128 -46.05 -32.45 -11.44
C PRO A 128 -45.80 -33.27 -10.16
N SER A 129 -46.86 -33.48 -9.39
CA SER A 129 -46.91 -34.27 -8.15
C SER A 129 -46.39 -35.71 -8.27
N ASN A 130 -46.13 -36.17 -9.50
CA ASN A 130 -45.67 -37.52 -9.81
C ASN A 130 -44.13 -37.62 -9.86
N ALA A 131 -43.41 -36.52 -9.59
CA ALA A 131 -41.96 -36.55 -9.46
C ALA A 131 -41.55 -37.41 -8.25
N GLY A 132 -40.69 -38.41 -8.48
CA GLY A 132 -40.24 -39.30 -7.41
C GLY A 132 -39.27 -38.63 -6.43
N PRO A 133 -39.03 -39.22 -5.23
CA PRO A 133 -38.09 -38.69 -4.24
C PRO A 133 -36.68 -38.33 -4.77
N PRO A 134 -36.07 -39.09 -5.71
CA PRO A 134 -34.74 -38.74 -6.25
C PRO A 134 -34.69 -37.37 -6.93
N PHE A 135 -35.79 -36.92 -7.54
CA PHE A 135 -35.87 -35.60 -8.16
C PHE A 135 -35.74 -34.48 -7.12
N PHE A 136 -36.48 -34.59 -6.00
CA PHE A 136 -36.45 -33.58 -4.94
C PHE A 136 -35.10 -33.54 -4.22
N VAL A 137 -34.45 -34.69 -4.04
CA VAL A 137 -33.09 -34.76 -3.49
C VAL A 137 -32.09 -34.05 -4.42
N ALA A 138 -32.16 -34.30 -5.72
CA ALA A 138 -31.29 -33.65 -6.70
C ALA A 138 -31.54 -32.13 -6.77
N ALA A 139 -32.81 -31.70 -6.79
CA ALA A 139 -33.18 -30.29 -6.79
C ALA A 139 -32.70 -29.57 -5.52
N ALA A 140 -32.85 -30.19 -4.35
CA ALA A 140 -32.32 -29.66 -3.09
C ALA A 140 -30.80 -29.55 -3.11
N ALA A 141 -30.09 -30.58 -3.60
CA ALA A 141 -28.64 -30.56 -3.73
C ALA A 141 -28.15 -29.43 -4.66
N VAL A 142 -28.76 -29.28 -5.84
CA VAL A 142 -28.44 -28.19 -6.78
C VAL A 142 -28.68 -26.84 -6.12
N THR A 143 -29.82 -26.66 -5.45
CA THR A 143 -30.18 -25.40 -4.75
C THR A 143 -29.15 -25.02 -3.70
N LEU A 144 -28.74 -25.99 -2.86
CA LEU A 144 -27.78 -25.77 -1.79
C LEU A 144 -26.39 -25.42 -2.35
N VAL A 145 -25.93 -26.17 -3.34
CA VAL A 145 -24.63 -25.94 -3.98
C VAL A 145 -24.62 -24.60 -4.70
N SER A 146 -25.63 -24.29 -5.51
CA SER A 146 -25.72 -23.00 -6.21
C SER A 146 -25.86 -21.84 -5.24
N GLY A 147 -26.62 -21.99 -4.15
CA GLY A 147 -26.79 -20.98 -3.13
C GLY A 147 -25.48 -20.67 -2.39
N PHE A 148 -24.73 -21.72 -2.03
CA PHE A 148 -23.40 -21.57 -1.45
C PHE A 148 -22.43 -20.86 -2.40
N LEU A 149 -22.36 -21.29 -3.66
CA LEU A 149 -21.50 -20.67 -4.67
C LEU A 149 -21.87 -19.20 -4.94
N PHE A 150 -23.17 -18.88 -4.96
CA PHE A 150 -23.65 -17.50 -5.05
C PHE A 150 -23.12 -16.64 -3.89
N LEU A 151 -23.28 -17.10 -2.64
CA LEU A 151 -22.83 -16.34 -1.47
C LEU A 151 -21.30 -16.15 -1.47
N ARG A 152 -20.56 -17.21 -1.83
CA ARG A 152 -19.09 -17.17 -1.92
C ARG A 152 -18.61 -16.18 -2.98
N GLU A 153 -19.13 -16.26 -4.21
CA GLU A 153 -18.68 -15.39 -5.30
C GLU A 153 -19.16 -13.95 -5.10
N ARG A 154 -20.38 -13.73 -4.59
CA ARG A 154 -20.84 -12.40 -4.17
C ARG A 154 -19.94 -11.80 -3.09
N GLY A 155 -19.53 -12.61 -2.10
CA GLY A 155 -18.61 -12.20 -1.04
C GLY A 155 -17.25 -11.75 -1.58
N LYS A 156 -16.62 -12.57 -2.44
CA LYS A 156 -15.35 -12.24 -3.10
C LYS A 156 -15.44 -10.95 -3.90
N ARG A 157 -16.47 -10.80 -4.73
CA ARG A 157 -16.72 -9.58 -5.49
C ARG A 157 -16.86 -8.35 -4.60
N THR A 158 -17.66 -8.45 -3.54
CA THR A 158 -17.89 -7.34 -2.61
C THR A 158 -16.58 -6.93 -1.94
N ALA A 159 -15.76 -7.90 -1.50
CA ALA A 159 -14.45 -7.62 -0.93
C ALA A 159 -13.51 -6.91 -1.94
N GLN A 160 -13.50 -7.34 -3.21
CA GLN A 160 -12.71 -6.68 -4.26
C GLN A 160 -13.18 -5.25 -4.54
N LEU A 161 -14.51 -5.01 -4.57
CA LEU A 161 -15.06 -3.67 -4.74
C LEU A 161 -14.75 -2.75 -3.56
N VAL A 162 -14.84 -3.26 -2.32
CA VAL A 162 -14.44 -2.52 -1.11
C VAL A 162 -12.95 -2.18 -1.16
N ARG A 163 -12.09 -3.10 -1.60
CA ARG A 163 -10.66 -2.83 -1.80
C ARG A 163 -10.44 -1.71 -2.83
N LEU A 164 -11.07 -1.79 -4.00
CA LEU A 164 -10.96 -0.75 -5.02
C LEU A 164 -11.49 0.60 -4.53
N GLU A 165 -12.63 0.62 -3.84
CA GLU A 165 -13.19 1.82 -3.24
C GLU A 165 -12.19 2.47 -2.27
N ARG A 166 -11.54 1.67 -1.40
CA ARG A 166 -10.47 2.15 -0.53
C ARG A 166 -9.30 2.73 -1.33
N GLU A 167 -8.81 2.01 -2.34
CA GLU A 167 -7.71 2.46 -3.22
C GLU A 167 -8.03 3.75 -3.99
N TYR A 168 -9.30 4.01 -4.33
CA TYR A 168 -9.72 5.27 -4.96
C TYR A 168 -9.95 6.39 -3.94
N SER A 169 -10.46 6.05 -2.75
CA SER A 169 -10.80 7.03 -1.71
C SER A 169 -9.60 7.83 -1.20
N ILE A 170 -8.40 7.22 -1.18
CA ILE A 170 -7.15 7.92 -0.80
C ILE A 170 -6.85 9.09 -1.74
N GLY A 171 -7.25 9.02 -3.01
CA GLY A 171 -7.03 10.08 -4.00
C GLY A 171 -7.73 11.40 -3.65
N ASP A 172 -8.82 11.35 -2.87
CA ASP A 172 -9.58 12.53 -2.44
C ASP A 172 -9.02 13.17 -1.16
N LEU A 173 -8.06 12.52 -0.50
CA LEU A 173 -7.43 13.08 0.68
C LEU A 173 -6.56 14.28 0.28
N SER A 174 -6.46 15.24 1.20
CA SER A 174 -5.72 16.48 0.98
C SER A 174 -4.44 16.51 1.80
N VAL A 175 -3.40 17.04 1.17
CA VAL A 175 -2.15 17.40 1.84
C VAL A 175 -1.82 18.86 1.57
N GLU A 176 -0.99 19.42 2.43
CA GLU A 176 -0.38 20.72 2.23
C GLU A 176 1.11 20.51 1.99
N LEU A 177 1.61 21.09 0.89
CA LEU A 177 3.01 21.11 0.53
C LEU A 177 3.54 22.51 0.79
N SER A 178 4.60 22.59 1.58
CA SER A 178 5.29 23.86 1.85
C SER A 178 6.48 23.99 0.90
N ASP A 179 6.57 25.12 0.20
CA ASP A 179 7.74 25.46 -0.57
C ASP A 179 8.84 25.99 0.38
N ALA A 180 9.97 25.28 0.42
CA ALA A 180 11.11 25.63 1.28
C ALA A 180 11.68 27.03 0.95
N VAL A 181 11.58 27.48 -0.30
CA VAL A 181 12.17 28.76 -0.75
C VAL A 181 11.22 29.92 -0.54
N SER A 182 9.96 29.78 -0.99
CA SER A 182 8.99 30.88 -0.91
C SER A 182 8.19 30.93 0.39
N GLY A 183 8.26 29.88 1.22
CA GLY A 183 7.44 29.73 2.42
C GLY A 183 5.94 29.60 2.13
N ARG A 184 5.54 29.53 0.85
CA ARG A 184 4.14 29.39 0.45
C ARG A 184 3.72 27.95 0.62
N SER A 185 2.58 27.76 1.26
CA SER A 185 1.94 26.46 1.36
C SER A 185 0.81 26.33 0.36
N GLN A 186 0.77 25.20 -0.35
CA GLN A 186 -0.31 24.87 -1.28
C GLN A 186 -1.01 23.60 -0.84
N ARG A 187 -2.33 23.70 -0.67
CA ARG A 187 -3.18 22.53 -0.47
C ARG A 187 -3.44 21.85 -1.81
N LYS A 188 -3.20 20.54 -1.88
CA LYS A 188 -3.46 19.69 -3.04
C LYS A 188 -4.17 18.41 -2.62
N GLU A 189 -5.09 17.93 -3.47
CA GLU A 189 -5.61 16.56 -3.35
C GLU A 189 -4.54 15.58 -3.83
N LEU A 190 -4.49 14.38 -3.26
CA LEU A 190 -3.51 13.36 -3.64
C LEU A 190 -3.64 12.95 -5.12
N GLN A 191 -4.85 12.97 -5.68
CA GLN A 191 -5.04 12.74 -7.11
C GLN A 191 -4.30 13.77 -7.98
N ALA A 192 -4.20 15.03 -7.53
CA ALA A 192 -3.48 16.08 -8.25
C ALA A 192 -1.96 15.97 -8.12
N LEU A 193 -1.47 15.12 -7.23
CA LEU A 193 -0.04 14.80 -7.06
C LEU A 193 0.41 13.57 -7.87
N ARG A 194 -0.53 12.89 -8.54
CA ARG A 194 -0.21 11.82 -9.48
C ARG A 194 0.73 12.36 -10.56
N ASP A 195 1.68 11.52 -10.91
CA ASP A 195 2.75 11.80 -11.85
C ASP A 195 3.67 12.97 -11.45
N GLN A 196 3.62 13.41 -10.18
CA GLN A 196 4.51 14.44 -9.62
C GLN A 196 5.29 13.92 -8.41
N TYR A 197 4.60 13.25 -7.49
CA TYR A 197 5.15 12.73 -6.24
C TYR A 197 4.66 11.32 -5.95
N ARG A 198 5.46 10.60 -5.18
CA ARG A 198 5.08 9.39 -4.45
C ARG A 198 4.77 9.79 -3.01
N LEU A 199 4.03 8.97 -2.26
CA LEU A 199 3.64 9.29 -0.89
C LEU A 199 3.82 8.09 0.03
N VAL A 200 4.29 8.32 1.25
CA VAL A 200 4.18 7.38 2.37
C VAL A 200 3.42 8.09 3.48
N ALA A 201 2.22 7.60 3.80
CA ALA A 201 1.42 8.13 4.89
C ALA A 201 1.51 7.19 6.09
N LEU A 202 1.83 7.77 7.25
CA LEU A 202 1.96 7.14 8.55
C LEU A 202 0.75 7.49 9.41
N PHE A 203 0.24 6.52 10.16
CA PHE A 203 -0.85 6.68 11.10
C PHE A 203 -0.52 6.02 12.43
N GLY A 204 -0.76 6.69 13.55
CA GLY A 204 -0.47 6.12 14.87
C GLY A 204 -0.49 7.14 15.99
N GLY A 205 0.04 6.72 17.15
CA GLY A 205 0.23 7.59 18.30
C GLY A 205 1.35 8.61 18.08
N PHE A 206 1.33 9.69 18.86
CA PHE A 206 2.29 10.80 18.74
C PHE A 206 3.75 10.34 18.79
N GLU A 207 4.13 9.57 19.82
CA GLU A 207 5.51 9.09 20.01
C GLU A 207 5.96 8.15 18.89
N GLN A 208 5.07 7.26 18.44
CA GLN A 208 5.37 6.32 17.36
C GLN A 208 5.62 7.04 16.04
N LEU A 209 4.81 8.05 15.74
CA LEU A 209 5.00 8.86 14.54
C LEU A 209 6.27 9.70 14.62
N ALA A 210 6.58 10.26 15.79
CA ALA A 210 7.81 11.01 15.99
C ALA A 210 9.05 10.11 15.78
N GLU A 211 9.03 8.89 16.30
CA GLU A 211 10.09 7.90 16.09
C GLU A 211 10.20 7.48 14.61
N ALA A 212 9.07 7.21 13.95
CA ALA A 212 9.08 6.85 12.53
C ALA A 212 9.63 7.98 11.64
N LEU A 213 9.27 9.24 11.92
CA LEU A 213 9.82 10.40 11.22
C LEU A 213 11.32 10.59 11.50
N ARG A 214 11.75 10.37 12.75
CA ARG A 214 13.17 10.44 13.15
C ARG A 214 13.99 9.38 12.40
N ALA A 215 13.46 8.16 12.29
CA ALA A 215 14.07 7.07 11.50
C ALA A 215 14.13 7.38 9.99
N ALA A 216 13.29 8.28 9.48
CA ALA A 216 13.28 8.71 8.09
C ALA A 216 14.36 9.76 7.77
N LEU A 217 14.82 10.54 8.76
CA LEU A 217 15.79 11.64 8.56
C LEU A 217 17.05 11.27 7.77
N PRO A 218 17.71 10.10 7.99
CA PRO A 218 18.90 9.70 7.22
C PRO A 218 18.65 9.58 5.71
N TYR A 219 17.38 9.42 5.31
CA TYR A 219 16.95 9.18 3.94
C TYR A 219 16.41 10.44 3.24
N ARG A 220 16.42 11.60 3.88
CA ARG A 220 15.88 12.87 3.36
C ARG A 220 16.27 13.16 1.91
N ARG A 221 17.55 13.05 1.56
CA ARG A 221 18.06 13.28 0.20
C ARG A 221 17.54 12.23 -0.78
N ARG A 222 17.37 10.98 -0.33
CA ARG A 222 16.86 9.88 -1.15
C ARG A 222 15.37 10.08 -1.44
N PHE A 223 14.60 10.56 -0.47
CA PHE A 223 13.21 10.95 -0.69
C PHE A 223 13.10 12.05 -1.73
N GLU A 224 13.95 13.08 -1.68
CA GLU A 224 13.97 14.13 -2.70
C GLU A 224 14.34 13.60 -4.10
N GLN A 225 15.40 12.78 -4.20
CA GLN A 225 15.84 12.15 -5.46
C GLN A 225 14.75 11.26 -6.07
N SER A 226 13.92 10.63 -5.22
CA SER A 226 12.82 9.76 -5.61
C SER A 226 11.45 10.45 -5.64
N ARG A 227 11.40 11.76 -5.33
CA ARG A 227 10.18 12.56 -5.10
C ARG A 227 9.14 11.86 -4.23
N VAL A 228 9.59 11.35 -3.09
CA VAL A 228 8.74 10.75 -2.07
C VAL A 228 8.37 11.83 -1.05
N LEU A 229 7.08 11.94 -0.77
CA LEU A 229 6.53 12.74 0.32
C LEU A 229 6.19 11.83 1.49
N ILE A 230 6.61 12.21 2.69
CA ILE A 230 6.22 11.55 3.93
C ILE A 230 5.16 12.39 4.62
N LEU A 231 4.16 11.72 5.18
CA LEU A 231 3.03 12.35 5.83
C LEU A 231 2.75 11.66 7.17
N ALA A 232 2.67 12.42 8.26
CA ALA A 232 2.27 11.90 9.57
C ALA A 232 0.82 12.29 9.89
N VAL A 233 0.01 11.30 10.27
CA VAL A 233 -1.40 11.45 10.66
C VAL A 233 -1.58 10.91 12.07
N SER A 234 -1.74 11.81 13.04
CA SER A 234 -1.97 11.41 14.43
C SER A 234 -3.40 10.89 14.66
N GLU A 235 -3.52 9.80 15.43
CA GLU A 235 -4.80 9.29 15.93
C GLU A 235 -5.54 10.34 16.78
N THR A 236 -4.80 11.10 17.60
CA THR A 236 -5.33 12.17 18.45
C THR A 236 -5.68 13.45 17.68
N LEU A 237 -5.57 13.43 16.34
CA LEU A 237 -5.79 14.57 15.45
C LEU A 237 -4.86 15.75 15.76
N GLU A 238 -3.68 15.46 16.29
CA GLU A 238 -2.62 16.43 16.45
C GLU A 238 -2.04 16.89 15.11
N ASP A 239 -1.49 18.09 15.12
CA ASP A 239 -0.91 18.71 13.93
C ASP A 239 0.38 17.98 13.50
N SER A 240 0.51 17.69 12.21
CA SER A 240 1.68 17.04 11.62
C SER A 240 2.97 17.79 11.95
N ASP A 241 2.92 19.12 12.05
CA ASP A 241 4.09 19.94 12.40
C ASP A 241 4.57 19.70 13.84
N LYS A 242 3.65 19.44 14.77
CA LYS A 242 4.03 19.15 16.17
C LYS A 242 4.75 17.81 16.27
N VAL A 243 4.25 16.81 15.56
CA VAL A 243 4.89 15.49 15.47
C VAL A 243 6.27 15.60 14.84
N ALA A 244 6.39 16.34 13.74
CA ALA A 244 7.67 16.55 13.07
C ALA A 244 8.66 17.35 13.92
N PHE A 245 8.19 18.37 14.65
CA PHE A 245 9.02 19.12 15.60
C PHE A 245 9.53 18.22 16.73
N ALA A 246 8.69 17.33 17.28
CA ALA A 246 9.12 16.36 18.29
C ALA A 246 10.11 15.32 17.73
N ALA A 247 9.98 14.94 16.45
CA ALA A 247 10.92 14.06 15.78
C ALA A 247 12.31 14.69 15.61
N PHE A 248 12.35 15.96 15.15
CA PHE A 248 13.57 16.60 14.68
C PHE A 248 14.22 17.53 15.72
N GLY A 249 13.46 18.03 16.69
CA GLY A 249 13.95 18.91 17.76
C GLY A 249 14.42 20.30 17.32
N SER A 250 14.22 20.69 16.05
CA SER A 250 14.66 21.97 15.52
C SER A 250 13.80 22.48 14.37
N GLU A 251 13.45 23.78 14.42
CA GLU A 251 12.81 24.52 13.33
C GLU A 251 13.66 24.53 12.04
N THR A 252 15.00 24.53 12.17
CA THR A 252 15.88 24.52 11.00
C THR A 252 15.76 23.21 10.23
N LEU A 253 15.72 22.08 10.95
CA LEU A 253 15.52 20.76 10.37
C LEU A 253 14.12 20.61 9.79
N LEU A 254 13.10 21.17 10.44
CA LEU A 254 11.73 21.18 9.90
C LEU A 254 11.64 21.91 8.55
N ARG A 255 12.30 23.07 8.43
CA ARG A 255 12.37 23.81 7.15
C ARG A 255 13.15 23.04 6.08
N GLN A 256 14.23 22.37 6.46
CA GLN A 256 14.98 21.49 5.56
C GLN A 256 14.18 20.24 5.17
N ALA A 257 13.19 19.84 5.98
CA ALA A 257 12.31 18.72 5.68
C ALA A 257 11.20 19.05 4.68
N ALA A 258 10.87 20.33 4.47
CA ALA A 258 9.77 20.78 3.61
C ALA A 258 9.74 20.16 2.18
N PRO A 259 10.88 19.87 1.50
CA PRO A 259 10.86 19.24 0.18
C PRO A 259 10.31 17.80 0.14
N TRP A 260 10.36 17.08 1.26
CA TRP A 260 9.98 15.66 1.35
C TRP A 260 8.97 15.38 2.47
N LEU A 261 8.63 16.36 3.32
CA LEU A 261 7.64 16.24 4.37
C LEU A 261 6.38 17.04 4.00
N ALA A 262 5.25 16.35 3.91
CA ALA A 262 3.94 16.94 3.65
C ALA A 262 3.10 17.01 4.94
N LYS A 263 2.14 17.93 4.98
CA LYS A 263 1.22 18.09 6.13
C LYS A 263 -0.16 17.56 5.81
N ALA A 264 -0.74 16.83 6.75
CA ALA A 264 -2.06 16.23 6.55
C ALA A 264 -3.14 17.30 6.72
N LYS A 265 -4.03 17.43 5.73
CA LYS A 265 -5.22 18.30 5.83
C LYS A 265 -6.48 17.47 5.91
N GLN A 266 -7.48 18.00 6.61
CA GLN A 266 -8.71 17.26 6.93
C GLN A 266 -8.39 15.98 7.72
N LEU A 267 -7.68 16.13 8.86
CA LEU A 267 -7.22 15.01 9.70
C LEU A 267 -8.30 13.97 10.01
N ARG A 268 -9.56 14.40 10.20
CA ARG A 268 -10.69 13.47 10.38
C ARG A 268 -10.89 12.50 9.20
N ARG A 269 -10.74 12.98 7.96
CA ARG A 269 -10.85 12.12 6.76
C ARG A 269 -9.69 11.15 6.66
N TRP A 270 -8.48 11.63 6.96
CA TRP A 270 -7.29 10.77 7.04
C TRP A 270 -7.46 9.67 8.09
N ARG A 271 -7.90 10.03 9.29
CA ARG A 271 -8.22 9.09 10.36
C ARG A 271 -9.26 8.07 9.94
N SER A 272 -10.41 8.51 9.39
CA SER A 272 -11.44 7.59 8.92
C SER A 272 -10.95 6.65 7.81
N TYR A 273 -10.03 7.10 6.96
CA TYR A 273 -9.40 6.24 5.96
C TYR A 273 -8.54 5.15 6.62
N PHE A 274 -7.69 5.51 7.57
CA PHE A 274 -6.84 4.54 8.28
C PHE A 274 -7.64 3.59 9.19
N GLU A 275 -8.69 4.07 9.85
CA GLU A 275 -9.63 3.22 10.61
C GLU A 275 -10.36 2.22 9.71
N ALA A 276 -10.70 2.63 8.48
CA ALA A 276 -11.28 1.73 7.49
C ALA A 276 -10.26 0.71 6.94
N LEU A 277 -8.97 1.08 6.89
CA LEU A 277 -7.87 0.22 6.45
C LEU A 277 -7.46 -0.79 7.52
N SER A 278 -7.50 -0.43 8.81
CA SER A 278 -7.17 -1.33 9.91
C SER A 278 -8.24 -2.40 10.18
N GLU A 279 -9.41 -2.30 9.54
CA GLU A 279 -10.54 -3.24 9.67
C GLU A 279 -10.98 -3.48 11.13
N GLY A 280 -10.74 -2.51 12.02
CA GLY A 280 -11.04 -2.63 13.44
C GLY A 280 -10.03 -3.47 14.23
N LYS A 281 -8.89 -3.85 13.65
CA LYS A 281 -7.73 -4.31 14.43
C LYS A 281 -7.25 -3.15 15.28
N ASN A 282 -7.05 -3.40 16.57
CA ASN A 282 -6.48 -2.40 17.47
C ASN A 282 -5.09 -2.02 16.96
N THR A 283 -4.94 -0.76 16.56
CA THR A 283 -3.65 -0.09 16.31
C THR A 283 -2.92 0.26 17.61
N SER A 284 -3.43 -0.20 18.75
CA SER A 284 -2.93 0.08 20.09
C SER A 284 -1.54 -0.56 20.27
N GLY A 285 -0.50 0.14 19.83
CA GLY A 285 0.89 -0.28 19.96
C GLY A 285 1.72 -0.10 18.69
N ASP A 286 1.09 -0.11 17.51
CA ASP A 286 1.79 -0.14 16.23
C ASP A 286 1.36 1.01 15.29
N CYS A 287 2.35 1.64 14.65
CA CYS A 287 2.11 2.57 13.54
C CYS A 287 1.55 1.80 12.33
N LEU A 288 0.61 2.35 11.59
CA LEU A 288 0.14 1.81 10.31
C LEU A 288 0.62 2.72 9.19
N TRP A 289 1.21 2.17 8.14
CA TRP A 289 1.65 2.96 7.00
C TRP A 289 1.02 2.49 5.69
N VAL A 290 0.89 3.41 4.74
CA VAL A 290 0.46 3.14 3.36
C VAL A 290 1.34 3.91 2.38
N GLY A 291 1.85 3.20 1.37
CA GLY A 291 2.68 3.73 0.33
C GLY A 291 1.95 3.88 -1.00
N LEU A 292 2.03 5.05 -1.64
CA LEU A 292 1.52 5.34 -2.97
C LEU A 292 2.65 5.54 -3.97
N ASN A 293 2.57 4.84 -5.10
CA ASN A 293 3.48 5.02 -6.21
C ASN A 293 3.18 6.30 -7.01
N PHE A 294 3.97 6.55 -8.07
CA PHE A 294 3.86 7.75 -8.90
C PHE A 294 2.49 7.89 -9.59
N ARG A 295 1.79 6.77 -9.84
CA ARG A 295 0.44 6.76 -10.43
C ARG A 295 -0.67 6.98 -9.37
N GLY A 296 -0.29 7.17 -8.11
CA GLY A 296 -1.20 7.30 -6.97
C GLY A 296 -1.91 5.99 -6.62
N ARG A 297 -1.31 4.83 -6.94
CA ARG A 297 -1.80 3.51 -6.53
C ARG A 297 -1.02 3.01 -5.32
N VAL A 298 -1.69 2.25 -4.46
CA VAL A 298 -1.05 1.61 -3.31
C VAL A 298 -0.01 0.58 -3.80
N PHE A 299 1.21 0.64 -3.29
CA PHE A 299 2.26 -0.37 -3.56
C PHE A 299 2.54 -1.29 -2.37
N GLY A 300 2.17 -0.85 -1.16
CA GLY A 300 2.37 -1.57 0.08
C GLY A 300 1.70 -0.83 1.25
N SER A 301 1.35 -1.58 2.28
CA SER A 301 0.85 -1.07 3.56
C SER A 301 1.10 -2.11 4.63
N ASP A 302 1.53 -1.72 5.82
CA ASP A 302 1.74 -2.65 6.93
C ASP A 302 1.66 -1.95 8.30
N PHE A 303 1.60 -2.74 9.36
CA PHE A 303 1.78 -2.30 10.74
C PHE A 303 3.28 -2.20 11.08
N GLY A 304 3.63 -1.39 12.08
CA GLY A 304 4.99 -1.04 12.46
C GLY A 304 5.54 0.22 11.78
N CYS A 305 6.77 0.58 12.14
CA CYS A 305 7.52 1.63 11.46
C CYS A 305 7.99 1.12 10.08
N PRO A 306 7.86 1.90 9.00
CA PRO A 306 8.41 1.48 7.72
C PRO A 306 9.92 1.30 7.78
N ILE A 307 10.40 0.28 7.10
CA ILE A 307 11.82 0.10 6.80
C ILE A 307 12.16 1.00 5.60
N TRP A 308 12.69 2.18 5.87
CA TRP A 308 12.74 3.31 4.92
C TRP A 308 13.57 3.07 3.65
N ASP A 309 14.66 2.33 3.76
CA ASP A 309 15.44 1.87 2.61
C ASP A 309 14.64 0.88 1.76
N GLU A 310 13.95 -0.11 2.33
CA GLU A 310 13.08 -1.00 1.54
C GLU A 310 11.95 -0.26 0.83
N VAL A 311 11.37 0.73 1.51
CA VAL A 311 10.38 1.65 0.94
C VAL A 311 10.97 2.41 -0.26
N LEU A 312 12.20 2.91 -0.15
CA LEU A 312 12.94 3.52 -1.27
C LEU A 312 13.30 2.51 -2.36
N ALA A 313 13.50 1.26 -2.00
CA ALA A 313 13.79 0.17 -2.92
C ALA A 313 12.59 -0.15 -3.83
N ALA A 314 11.36 0.14 -3.37
CA ALA A 314 10.13 0.11 -4.17
C ALA A 314 9.86 1.44 -4.91
N MET A 315 10.66 2.47 -4.61
CA MET A 315 10.51 3.83 -5.10
C MET A 315 11.85 4.34 -5.64
N PRO A 316 12.31 3.83 -6.81
CA PRO A 316 13.62 4.16 -7.36
C PRO A 316 13.78 5.64 -7.71
N PRO A 317 15.01 6.17 -7.80
CA PRO A 317 15.27 7.57 -8.11
C PRO A 317 14.69 7.95 -9.47
N ILE A 318 14.22 9.20 -9.59
CA ILE A 318 13.62 9.71 -10.83
C ILE A 318 14.67 10.14 -11.84
N LYS A 319 15.82 10.61 -11.35
CA LYS A 319 16.96 11.04 -12.16
C LYS A 319 18.07 10.00 -12.09
N ARG A 320 18.89 9.95 -13.15
CA ARG A 320 20.10 9.12 -13.16
C ARG A 320 21.07 9.68 -12.13
N LEU A 321 21.53 8.79 -11.24
CA LEU A 321 22.54 9.11 -10.24
C LEU A 321 23.92 9.20 -10.88
N SER A 322 24.80 10.00 -10.30
CA SER A 322 26.18 10.19 -10.78
C SER A 322 27.18 9.91 -9.68
N SER A 323 28.27 9.23 -10.03
CA SER A 323 29.41 9.01 -9.14
C SER A 323 30.21 10.27 -8.84
N LEU A 324 29.90 11.38 -9.51
CA LEU A 324 30.54 12.69 -9.31
C LEU A 324 29.78 13.59 -8.32
N GLU A 325 28.65 13.14 -7.77
CA GLU A 325 27.88 13.93 -6.78
C GLU A 325 28.66 14.12 -5.48
N GLN A 326 28.77 15.38 -5.04
CA GLN A 326 29.52 15.79 -3.85
C GLN A 326 28.94 15.21 -2.55
N LYS A 327 29.82 15.06 -1.55
CA LYS A 327 29.48 14.69 -0.16
C LYS A 327 28.70 15.83 0.50
N TYR A 328 27.66 15.49 1.27
CA TYR A 328 26.94 16.46 2.10
C TYR A 328 26.88 15.94 3.52
N ALA A 329 27.25 16.76 4.50
CA ALA A 329 27.08 16.43 5.92
C ALA A 329 26.26 17.52 6.58
N LEU A 330 25.23 17.14 7.35
CA LEU A 330 24.72 18.03 8.41
C LEU A 330 25.76 18.04 9.54
N ALA A 331 25.94 19.20 10.18
CA ALA A 331 27.00 19.42 11.16
C ALA A 331 27.03 18.35 12.29
N ASP A 332 28.23 18.10 12.83
CA ASP A 332 28.54 17.16 13.93
C ASP A 332 28.59 15.65 13.56
N ALA A 333 28.77 15.36 12.26
CA ALA A 333 28.68 14.00 11.72
C ALA A 333 29.93 13.54 10.93
N ALA A 334 31.02 14.32 10.96
CA ALA A 334 32.24 14.08 10.17
C ALA A 334 32.91 12.74 10.49
N GLY A 335 33.07 12.39 11.78
CA GLY A 335 33.75 11.15 12.16
C GLY A 335 33.05 9.88 11.69
N ALA A 336 31.71 9.88 11.58
CA ALA A 336 30.98 8.72 11.04
C ALA A 336 31.13 8.59 9.52
N LEU A 337 31.28 9.72 8.81
CA LEU A 337 31.59 9.71 7.38
C LEU A 337 33.04 9.27 7.11
N GLU A 338 33.98 9.68 7.95
CA GLU A 338 35.36 9.19 7.89
C GLU A 338 35.42 7.67 8.13
N ALA A 339 34.70 7.17 9.12
CA ALA A 339 34.57 5.73 9.36
C ALA A 339 33.89 4.99 8.19
N GLN A 340 32.90 5.62 7.53
CA GLN A 340 32.30 5.08 6.31
C GLN A 340 33.31 5.00 5.17
N GLU A 341 34.16 6.00 4.99
CA GLU A 341 35.21 6.00 3.96
C GLU A 341 36.23 4.89 4.22
N GLU A 342 36.61 4.72 5.48
CA GLU A 342 37.49 3.64 5.93
C GLU A 342 36.88 2.26 5.67
N PHE A 343 35.57 2.08 5.90
CA PHE A 343 34.87 0.84 5.55
C PHE A 343 34.99 0.51 4.06
N TYR A 344 34.72 1.47 3.18
CA TYR A 344 34.80 1.21 1.74
C TYR A 344 36.24 1.01 1.26
N ARG A 345 37.21 1.68 1.88
CA ARG A 345 38.64 1.45 1.64
C ARG A 345 39.02 0.02 1.99
N ALA A 346 38.74 -0.41 3.23
CA ALA A 346 39.02 -1.77 3.69
C ALA A 346 38.32 -2.84 2.82
N LEU A 347 37.06 -2.60 2.44
CA LEU A 347 36.29 -3.48 1.57
C LEU A 347 36.92 -3.65 0.18
N CYS A 348 37.33 -2.54 -0.46
CA CYS A 348 37.90 -2.59 -1.81
C CYS A 348 39.35 -3.10 -1.81
N GLU A 349 40.13 -2.81 -0.76
CA GLU A 349 41.51 -3.26 -0.60
C GLU A 349 41.60 -4.71 -0.11
N GLY A 350 40.52 -5.27 0.45
CA GLY A 350 40.51 -6.59 1.08
C GLY A 350 41.24 -6.62 2.43
N ASP A 351 41.26 -5.49 3.15
CA ASP A 351 41.96 -5.35 4.42
C ASP A 351 41.09 -5.90 5.57
N ALA A 352 41.37 -7.15 5.96
CA ALA A 352 40.63 -7.85 7.00
C ALA A 352 40.85 -7.24 8.39
N GLU A 353 42.05 -6.74 8.69
CA GLU A 353 42.37 -6.14 9.99
C GLU A 353 41.64 -4.80 10.16
N ALA A 354 41.65 -3.96 9.13
CA ALA A 354 40.89 -2.72 9.13
C ALA A 354 39.38 -2.98 9.18
N MET A 355 38.87 -3.99 8.45
CA MET A 355 37.47 -4.36 8.50
C MET A 355 37.05 -4.83 9.91
N GLU A 356 37.82 -5.70 10.54
CA GLU A 356 37.56 -6.18 11.90
C GLU A 356 37.59 -5.02 12.92
N ALA A 357 38.56 -4.12 12.80
CA ALA A 357 38.68 -2.95 13.67
C ALA A 357 37.44 -2.04 13.58
N LEU A 358 36.76 -1.96 12.43
CA LEU A 358 35.54 -1.16 12.27
C LEU A 358 34.35 -1.71 13.07
N PHE A 359 34.26 -3.02 13.29
CA PHE A 359 33.07 -3.65 13.90
C PHE A 359 33.04 -3.69 15.43
N GLY A 360 34.08 -3.21 16.12
CA GLY A 360 34.05 -2.91 17.56
C GLY A 360 33.53 -4.04 18.46
N ASP A 361 32.66 -3.71 19.41
CA ASP A 361 32.11 -4.60 20.46
C ASP A 361 31.28 -5.81 19.93
N HIS A 362 31.43 -6.19 18.66
CA HIS A 362 30.80 -7.34 18.02
C HIS A 362 29.28 -7.38 18.26
N LEU A 363 28.63 -6.24 18.12
CA LEU A 363 27.19 -6.14 18.24
C LEU A 363 26.54 -6.87 17.06
N ASP A 364 25.81 -7.93 17.37
CA ASP A 364 25.00 -8.66 16.39
C ASP A 364 23.85 -7.79 15.86
N ASP A 365 23.66 -7.81 14.54
CA ASP A 365 22.45 -7.27 13.94
C ASP A 365 21.28 -8.23 14.15
N ALA A 366 20.19 -7.74 14.73
CA ALA A 366 19.05 -8.59 15.11
C ALA A 366 18.38 -9.26 13.90
N GLU A 367 18.30 -8.55 12.77
CA GLU A 367 17.73 -9.08 11.53
C GLU A 367 18.65 -10.13 10.91
N LEU A 368 19.97 -9.88 10.88
CA LEU A 368 20.94 -10.89 10.45
C LEU A 368 20.89 -12.15 11.32
N THR A 369 20.79 -11.98 12.64
CA THR A 369 20.65 -13.11 13.58
C THR A 369 19.39 -13.92 13.31
N ALA A 370 18.26 -13.26 13.06
CA ALA A 370 17.02 -13.96 12.71
C ALA A 370 17.15 -14.73 11.39
N ALA A 371 17.79 -14.13 10.38
CA ALA A 371 18.02 -14.79 9.09
C ALA A 371 18.92 -16.03 9.22
N ILE A 372 20.01 -15.93 9.99
CA ILE A 372 20.92 -17.06 10.27
C ILE A 372 20.20 -18.19 10.98
N GLN A 373 19.29 -17.89 11.91
CA GLN A 373 18.51 -18.92 12.62
C GLN A 373 17.58 -19.70 11.68
N VAL A 374 16.84 -19.00 10.81
CA VAL A 374 15.97 -19.64 9.80
C VAL A 374 16.78 -20.52 8.85
N ASP A 375 17.93 -20.02 8.40
CA ASP A 375 18.87 -20.77 7.57
C ASP A 375 19.40 -22.03 8.29
N GLY A 376 19.71 -21.92 9.58
CA GLY A 376 20.11 -23.04 10.43
C GLY A 376 19.06 -24.14 10.55
N GLU A 377 17.77 -23.79 10.64
CA GLU A 377 16.67 -24.76 10.65
C GLU A 377 16.52 -25.50 9.32
N THR A 378 16.83 -24.85 8.20
CA THR A 378 16.77 -25.44 6.85
C THR A 378 18.03 -26.21 6.45
N GLY A 379 19.10 -26.12 7.24
CA GLY A 379 20.37 -26.81 7.00
C GLY A 379 21.26 -26.15 5.94
N SER A 380 20.96 -24.92 5.51
CA SER A 380 21.80 -24.13 4.60
C SER A 380 22.10 -22.77 5.21
N THR A 381 23.36 -22.38 5.34
CA THR A 381 23.73 -21.01 5.73
C THR A 381 24.09 -20.19 4.51
N ASN A 382 23.33 -19.12 4.25
CA ASN A 382 23.64 -18.13 3.21
C ASN A 382 24.61 -17.04 3.71
N LEU A 383 25.10 -17.16 4.95
CA LEU A 383 26.09 -16.22 5.50
C LEU A 383 27.43 -16.39 4.79
N SER A 384 27.86 -15.33 4.11
CA SER A 384 29.20 -15.20 3.56
C SER A 384 30.09 -14.48 4.57
N PRO A 385 31.02 -15.16 5.26
CA PRO A 385 31.88 -14.51 6.25
C PRO A 385 32.83 -13.50 5.59
N TRP A 386 33.34 -12.54 6.36
CA TRP A 386 34.26 -11.50 5.83
C TRP A 386 35.50 -12.08 5.15
N THR A 387 36.01 -13.22 5.60
CA THR A 387 37.12 -13.92 4.94
C THR A 387 36.80 -14.32 3.50
N VAL A 388 35.54 -14.65 3.20
CA VAL A 388 35.06 -14.94 1.84
C VAL A 388 34.79 -13.66 1.08
N VAL A 389 34.13 -12.67 1.72
CA VAL A 389 33.76 -11.39 1.08
C VAL A 389 34.98 -10.56 0.68
N LEU A 390 36.04 -10.57 1.49
CA LEU A 390 37.27 -9.80 1.26
C LEU A 390 38.29 -10.54 0.37
N ALA A 391 38.01 -11.79 -0.01
CA ALA A 391 38.88 -12.54 -0.91
C ALA A 391 39.04 -11.80 -2.25
N PRO A 392 40.24 -11.79 -2.87
CA PRO A 392 40.52 -11.02 -4.08
C PRO A 392 39.54 -11.25 -5.24
N GLU A 393 38.98 -12.45 -5.35
CA GLU A 393 38.01 -12.85 -6.38
C GLU A 393 36.57 -12.43 -6.09
N ASN A 394 36.24 -12.12 -4.83
CA ASN A 394 34.87 -11.83 -4.37
C ASN A 394 34.66 -10.36 -4.00
N ARG A 395 35.73 -9.66 -3.61
CA ARG A 395 35.62 -8.27 -3.14
C ARG A 395 35.09 -7.35 -4.24
N PRO A 396 34.19 -6.42 -3.90
CA PRO A 396 33.58 -5.56 -4.90
C PRO A 396 34.55 -4.47 -5.35
N GLU A 397 34.63 -4.26 -6.66
CA GLU A 397 35.18 -3.01 -7.21
C GLU A 397 34.04 -1.99 -7.31
N LEU A 398 34.05 -0.96 -6.46
CA LEU A 398 33.01 0.06 -6.47
C LEU A 398 33.54 1.46 -6.14
N LYS A 399 32.76 2.48 -6.52
CA LYS A 399 32.94 3.86 -6.07
C LYS A 399 31.73 4.29 -5.27
N THR A 400 31.93 5.15 -4.27
CA THR A 400 30.81 5.74 -3.51
C THR A 400 30.65 7.22 -3.84
N ALA A 401 29.41 7.70 -3.82
CA ALA A 401 29.11 9.12 -3.98
C ALA A 401 27.89 9.53 -3.16
N SER A 402 27.63 10.84 -3.10
CA SER A 402 26.48 11.43 -2.40
C SER A 402 26.37 10.95 -0.93
N ALA A 403 27.49 10.73 -0.25
CA ALA A 403 27.48 10.37 1.17
C ALA A 403 26.72 11.43 1.98
N ASP A 404 25.98 10.95 2.98
CA ASP A 404 25.15 11.73 3.88
C ASP A 404 25.15 11.08 5.27
N CYS A 405 24.98 11.89 6.31
CA CYS A 405 25.06 11.45 7.69
C CYS A 405 24.06 12.21 8.56
N VAL A 406 23.42 11.48 9.48
CA VAL A 406 22.54 12.03 10.52
C VAL A 406 22.90 11.40 11.86
N SER A 407 23.38 12.24 12.78
CA SER A 407 23.57 11.86 14.17
C SER A 407 22.22 11.81 14.87
N LEU A 408 21.81 10.62 15.34
CA LEU A 408 20.56 10.42 16.09
C LEU A 408 20.75 10.72 17.58
N SER A 409 21.96 10.50 18.09
CA SER A 409 22.39 10.84 19.44
C SER A 409 23.90 11.11 19.45
N THR A 410 24.46 11.42 20.62
CA THR A 410 25.92 11.53 20.78
C THR A 410 26.65 10.21 20.55
N THR A 411 25.96 9.06 20.59
CA THR A 411 26.53 7.72 20.52
C THR A 411 26.01 6.89 19.35
N LYS A 412 25.06 7.40 18.56
CA LYS A 412 24.47 6.69 17.42
C LYS A 412 24.33 7.61 16.21
N SER A 413 24.79 7.15 15.06
CA SER A 413 24.69 7.86 13.79
C SER A 413 24.28 6.91 12.67
N ILE A 414 23.63 7.44 11.63
CA ILE A 414 23.31 6.70 10.42
C ILE A 414 23.89 7.45 9.23
N THR A 415 24.66 6.73 8.41
CA THR A 415 25.16 7.25 7.13
C THR A 415 24.42 6.57 5.99
N THR A 416 24.19 7.32 4.90
CA THR A 416 23.75 6.75 3.62
C THR A 416 24.67 7.19 2.50
N CYS A 417 24.93 6.32 1.53
CA CYS A 417 25.65 6.70 0.31
C CYS A 417 25.13 5.91 -0.90
N ILE A 418 25.55 6.33 -2.09
CA ILE A 418 25.25 5.61 -3.32
C ILE A 418 26.51 4.85 -3.73
N GLU A 419 26.39 3.55 -3.89
CA GLU A 419 27.45 2.68 -4.38
C GLU A 419 27.29 2.52 -5.90
N PHE A 420 28.39 2.64 -6.62
CA PHE A 420 28.52 2.40 -8.04
C PHE A 420 29.49 1.22 -8.25
N PRO A 421 29.01 -0.03 -8.10
CA PRO A 421 29.79 -1.19 -8.49
C PRO A 421 30.20 -1.12 -9.97
N VAL A 422 31.41 -1.59 -10.30
CA VAL A 422 31.84 -1.78 -11.69
C VAL A 422 30.93 -2.80 -12.38
N LEU A 423 30.57 -3.85 -11.65
CA LEU A 423 29.65 -4.90 -12.08
C LEU A 423 28.40 -4.88 -11.20
N GLY A 424 27.24 -4.62 -11.79
CA GLY A 424 25.95 -4.68 -11.12
C GLY A 424 25.17 -3.36 -11.13
N PRO A 425 24.01 -3.32 -10.47
CA PRO A 425 23.20 -2.11 -10.37
C PRO A 425 23.82 -1.12 -9.39
N THR A 426 23.50 0.17 -9.56
CA THR A 426 23.73 1.19 -8.53
C THR A 426 22.96 0.82 -7.27
N LEU A 427 23.59 0.95 -6.10
CA LEU A 427 23.02 0.57 -4.82
C LEU A 427 22.89 1.79 -3.90
N LEU A 428 21.89 1.76 -3.01
CA LEU A 428 21.79 2.64 -1.85
C LEU A 428 22.28 1.85 -0.65
N ALA A 429 23.34 2.35 -0.02
CA ALA A 429 23.86 1.80 1.22
C ALA A 429 23.39 2.63 2.41
N THR A 430 23.02 1.94 3.49
CA THR A 430 22.73 2.48 4.81
C THR A 430 23.63 1.80 5.82
N GLN A 431 24.31 2.58 6.66
CA GLN A 431 25.13 2.06 7.73
C GLN A 431 24.73 2.68 9.07
N THR A 432 24.63 1.84 10.09
CA THR A 432 24.40 2.27 11.47
C THR A 432 25.72 2.24 12.22
N TRP A 433 26.06 3.37 12.81
CA TRP A 433 27.29 3.55 13.58
C TRP A 433 26.97 3.78 15.04
N THR A 434 27.77 3.18 15.92
CA THR A 434 27.68 3.36 17.36
C THR A 434 29.05 3.71 17.95
N ARG A 435 29.06 4.35 19.11
CA ARG A 435 30.27 4.58 19.91
C ARG A 435 29.92 4.63 21.39
N SER A 436 30.83 4.20 22.25
CA SER A 436 30.59 4.14 23.70
C SER A 436 30.51 5.52 24.36
N SER A 437 31.20 6.52 23.80
CA SER A 437 31.23 7.90 24.31
C SER A 437 31.46 8.89 23.17
N ALA A 438 31.31 10.20 23.44
CA ALA A 438 31.51 11.25 22.45
C ALA A 438 32.95 11.33 21.88
N SER A 439 33.94 10.80 22.58
CA SER A 439 35.35 10.75 22.16
C SER A 439 35.79 9.39 21.61
N ALA A 440 34.97 8.35 21.77
CA ALA A 440 35.27 7.03 21.26
C ALA A 440 35.16 6.97 19.72
N PRO A 441 35.93 6.10 19.05
CA PRO A 441 35.82 5.90 17.62
C PRO A 441 34.43 5.33 17.27
N TRP A 442 33.94 5.70 16.09
CA TRP A 442 32.72 5.10 15.54
C TRP A 442 32.99 3.66 15.13
N ARG A 443 32.06 2.78 15.51
CA ARG A 443 32.05 1.35 15.16
C ARG A 443 30.82 1.04 14.34
N LEU A 444 31.00 0.24 13.30
CA LEU A 444 29.93 -0.19 12.41
C LEU A 444 29.11 -1.25 13.14
N GLN A 445 27.82 -0.97 13.34
CA GLN A 445 26.88 -1.95 13.89
C GLN A 445 26.26 -2.79 12.76
N SER A 446 25.87 -2.13 11.67
CA SER A 446 25.26 -2.81 10.53
C SER A 446 25.48 -2.03 9.24
N HIS A 447 25.64 -2.77 8.16
CA HIS A 447 25.67 -2.26 6.80
C HIS A 447 24.59 -2.95 5.98
N ARG A 448 23.87 -2.18 5.16
CA ARG A 448 22.85 -2.74 4.27
C ARG A 448 22.88 -2.01 2.94
N SER A 449 22.83 -2.78 1.86
CA SER A 449 22.80 -2.25 0.51
C SER A 449 21.63 -2.83 -0.28
N ILE A 450 20.94 -1.97 -1.02
CA ILE A 450 19.79 -2.31 -1.85
C ILE A 450 19.96 -1.74 -3.26
N PRO A 451 19.52 -2.43 -4.32
CA PRO A 451 19.46 -1.84 -5.65
C PRO A 451 18.64 -0.54 -5.65
N TYR A 452 19.27 0.54 -6.12
CA TYR A 452 18.72 1.89 -6.15
C TYR A 452 19.18 2.60 -7.41
N ALA A 453 18.56 2.25 -8.53
CA ALA A 453 18.79 2.87 -9.82
C ALA A 453 17.46 3.16 -10.51
N MET A 454 17.49 4.05 -11.51
CA MET A 454 16.30 4.35 -12.31
C MET A 454 15.68 3.06 -12.86
N GLN A 455 14.36 2.90 -12.68
CA GLN A 455 13.58 1.77 -13.20
C GLN A 455 13.97 0.39 -12.67
N ILE A 456 14.86 0.30 -11.68
CA ILE A 456 15.20 -0.96 -11.02
C ILE A 456 14.41 -1.03 -9.71
N GLU A 457 13.51 -2.00 -9.63
CA GLU A 457 12.94 -2.41 -8.35
C GLU A 457 13.86 -3.46 -7.74
N ALA A 458 14.43 -3.15 -6.58
CA ALA A 458 15.24 -4.13 -5.86
C ALA A 458 14.39 -5.36 -5.51
N ARG A 459 14.99 -6.54 -5.53
CA ARG A 459 14.36 -7.78 -5.04
C ARG A 459 15.15 -8.42 -3.90
N VAL A 460 16.42 -8.04 -3.79
CA VAL A 460 17.37 -8.56 -2.83
C VAL A 460 18.00 -7.37 -2.12
N ALA A 461 18.16 -7.50 -0.81
CA ALA A 461 18.99 -6.63 0.00
C ALA A 461 20.19 -7.43 0.48
N LEU A 462 21.35 -6.78 0.52
CA LEU A 462 22.52 -7.29 1.22
C LEU A 462 22.53 -6.70 2.63
N ARG A 463 22.76 -7.52 3.64
CA ARG A 463 22.91 -7.08 5.03
C ARG A 463 24.16 -7.69 5.62
N CYS A 464 24.95 -6.87 6.29
CA CYS A 464 26.21 -7.27 6.89
C CYS A 464 26.33 -6.75 8.33
N ASP A 465 26.96 -7.55 9.16
CA ASP A 465 27.50 -7.16 10.46
C ASP A 465 28.92 -7.73 10.62
N HIS A 466 29.46 -7.77 11.85
CA HIS A 466 30.81 -8.25 12.11
C HIS A 466 31.06 -9.72 11.70
N ARG A 467 30.02 -10.53 11.50
CA ARG A 467 30.13 -11.95 11.14
C ARG A 467 30.29 -12.17 9.64
N GLY A 468 29.81 -11.22 8.83
CA GLY A 468 29.79 -11.31 7.38
C GLY A 468 28.54 -10.71 6.78
N CYS A 469 28.19 -11.14 5.58
CA CYS A 469 27.06 -10.65 4.81
C CYS A 469 26.08 -11.77 4.43
N ILE A 470 24.79 -11.46 4.41
CA ILE A 470 23.74 -12.31 3.85
C ILE A 470 22.93 -11.53 2.81
N ALA A 471 22.49 -12.23 1.77
CA ALA A 471 21.52 -11.71 0.81
C ALA A 471 20.12 -12.23 1.19
N PHE A 472 19.14 -11.35 1.35
CA PHE A 472 17.76 -11.74 1.61
C PHE A 472 16.77 -11.07 0.65
N GLY A 473 15.65 -11.75 0.41
CA GLY A 473 14.50 -11.16 -0.28
C GLY A 473 13.84 -10.08 0.57
N LYS A 474 13.33 -9.01 -0.04
CA LYS A 474 12.69 -7.90 0.70
C LYS A 474 11.54 -8.39 1.59
N GLN A 475 11.42 -7.84 2.80
CA GLN A 475 10.21 -8.03 3.59
C GLN A 475 8.99 -7.47 2.87
N LEU A 476 9.16 -6.35 2.14
CA LEU A 476 8.11 -5.73 1.33
C LEU A 476 7.49 -6.64 0.25
N ASP A 477 8.22 -7.65 -0.25
CA ASP A 477 7.66 -8.63 -1.20
C ASP A 477 6.80 -9.69 -0.49
N ALA A 478 7.03 -9.94 0.81
CA ALA A 478 6.16 -10.77 1.64
C ALA A 478 4.88 -10.05 2.09
N MET A 479 4.84 -8.72 1.99
CA MET A 479 3.68 -7.86 2.36
C MET A 479 2.68 -7.63 1.21
N ARG A 480 3.03 -7.99 -0.04
CA ARG A 480 2.18 -7.84 -1.24
C ARG A 480 1.26 -9.04 -1.44
#